data_AF-A0A8D8WZS5-F1
#
_entry.id   AF-A0A8D8WZS5-F1
#
_cell.length_a   1.000
_cell.length_b   1.000
_cell.length_c   1.000
_cell.angle_alpha   90.00
_cell.angle_beta   90.00
_cell.angle_gamma   90.00
#
_symmetry.space_group_name_H-M   'P 1'
#
loop_
_entity.id
_entity.type
_entity.pdbx_description
1 polymer ?
#
loop_
_entity_poly.entity_id
_entity_poly.type
_entity_poly.pdbx_seq_one_letter_code
_entity_poly.pdbx_strand_id
1 'polypeptide(L)'
;MMWPGSDYQYKNNTITYFKKYQYGGSWNAKVDEVVGWFTNKDKPANLVMLYFDEPDGHGHMFGPNSPNISTQIARCDAITRYLLDQLDHVGLKEKINLFILSDHGMSKVQMRDIIDLSPWVNDTNAKFGGGSPTIEIFPNQGKEDEIYQMLSKAAAKLTTFQVFKKEDMPERWHYKNNERTPPILALANVDYAFKDIWDEIKWFEKYNVTVTPDSTIGLHGYDNTDGASPMYPIFLASGPLLKKSTRVDPFENIHLFSLWCQMLKLDPPTAPNLVTPGSLRSVEHLLADNSGSGTSTAPYLATVLLVVVILGSVIFILVIYENFGGLIRLRELISPITRSRNSQSSRRDTTQYRPLSELAEESEESPEESDNRTSSARTPRV
;
A
#
# COMPACT_ATOMS: atom_id res chain seq x y z
N MET A 1 -5.16 21.19 -1.10
CA MET A 1 -4.55 22.33 -0.40
C MET A 1 -3.16 21.90 0.07
N MET A 2 -2.10 22.40 -0.57
CA MET A 2 -0.70 22.17 -0.17
C MET A 2 -0.28 20.69 -0.02
N TRP A 3 -0.90 19.78 -0.76
CA TRP A 3 -0.56 18.35 -0.71
C TRP A 3 0.63 18.05 -1.66
N PRO A 4 1.59 17.20 -1.30
CA PRO A 4 2.70 16.84 -2.18
C PRO A 4 2.24 16.41 -3.59
N GLY A 5 2.86 16.99 -4.62
CA GLY A 5 2.53 16.77 -6.03
C GLY A 5 1.22 17.40 -6.53
N SER A 6 0.42 18.04 -5.68
CA SER A 6 -0.88 18.63 -6.08
C SER A 6 -0.78 19.90 -6.95
N ASP A 7 0.41 20.47 -7.07
CA ASP A 7 0.73 21.61 -7.95
C ASP A 7 1.54 21.21 -9.21
N TYR A 8 1.65 19.91 -9.50
CA TYR A 8 2.30 19.35 -10.68
C TYR A 8 1.29 18.73 -11.67
N GLN A 9 1.55 18.82 -12.97
CA GLN A 9 0.68 18.26 -14.02
C GLN A 9 1.05 16.79 -14.29
N TYR A 10 0.13 15.85 -14.00
CA TYR A 10 0.37 14.42 -14.18
C TYR A 10 -0.44 13.85 -15.36
N LYS A 11 0.22 13.20 -16.32
CA LYS A 11 -0.40 12.68 -17.56
C LYS A 11 -1.33 13.72 -18.23
N ASN A 12 -0.83 14.94 -18.40
CA ASN A 12 -1.54 16.12 -18.90
C ASN A 12 -2.73 16.63 -18.05
N ASN A 13 -3.08 15.98 -16.93
CA ASN A 13 -4.17 16.40 -16.05
C ASN A 13 -3.67 17.31 -14.91
N THR A 14 -4.52 18.24 -14.49
CA THR A 14 -4.36 19.11 -13.32
C THR A 14 -5.62 19.02 -12.45
N ILE A 15 -5.47 19.18 -11.12
CA ILE A 15 -6.64 19.15 -10.22
C ILE A 15 -7.40 20.48 -10.23
N THR A 16 -8.72 20.42 -9.99
CA THR A 16 -9.66 21.56 -10.09
C THR A 16 -9.25 22.76 -9.22
N TYR A 17 -8.74 22.50 -8.02
CA TYR A 17 -8.25 23.50 -7.09
C TYR A 17 -6.95 23.03 -6.42
N PHE A 18 -5.94 23.88 -6.44
CA PHE A 18 -4.71 23.67 -5.70
C PHE A 18 -4.17 24.98 -5.14
N LYS A 19 -3.29 24.86 -4.16
CA LYS A 19 -2.36 25.91 -3.75
C LYS A 19 -0.98 25.29 -3.67
N LYS A 20 0.00 25.97 -4.27
CA LYS A 20 1.42 25.64 -4.11
C LYS A 20 1.77 25.62 -2.63
N TYR A 21 2.79 24.85 -2.28
CA TYR A 21 3.27 24.79 -0.91
C TYR A 21 3.70 26.19 -0.41
N GLN A 22 3.31 26.52 0.82
CA GLN A 22 3.77 27.70 1.56
C GLN A 22 3.86 27.33 3.04
N TYR A 23 5.07 27.38 3.60
CA TYR A 23 5.30 27.11 5.01
C TYR A 23 4.47 28.07 5.89
N GLY A 24 3.75 27.51 6.86
CA GLY A 24 2.96 28.28 7.83
C GLY A 24 1.71 28.91 7.21
N GLY A 25 1.58 30.24 7.35
CA GLY A 25 0.37 30.99 6.98
C GLY A 25 -0.80 30.83 7.96
N SER A 26 -1.93 31.50 7.69
CA SER A 26 -3.13 31.37 8.51
C SER A 26 -3.80 30.02 8.28
N TRP A 27 -3.88 29.21 9.34
CA TRP A 27 -4.51 27.89 9.31
C TRP A 27 -6.02 27.96 9.08
N ASN A 28 -6.70 28.91 9.74
CA ASN A 28 -8.12 29.18 9.51
C ASN A 28 -8.38 29.51 8.03
N ALA A 29 -7.54 30.35 7.40
CA ALA A 29 -7.67 30.63 5.97
C ALA A 29 -7.45 29.40 5.06
N LYS A 30 -6.58 28.45 5.45
CA LYS A 30 -6.47 27.15 4.75
C LYS A 30 -7.79 26.35 4.85
N VAL A 31 -8.47 26.40 6.00
CA VAL A 31 -9.80 25.78 6.23
C VAL A 31 -10.90 26.48 5.43
N ASP A 32 -11.02 27.81 5.56
CA ASP A 32 -12.07 28.61 4.92
C ASP A 32 -12.06 28.42 3.40
N GLU A 33 -10.86 28.36 2.80
CA GLU A 33 -10.71 28.14 1.38
C GLU A 33 -11.14 26.73 0.94
N VAL A 34 -10.82 25.66 1.69
CA VAL A 34 -11.30 24.30 1.31
C VAL A 34 -12.81 24.14 1.50
N VAL A 35 -13.40 24.79 2.50
CA VAL A 35 -14.87 24.85 2.67
C VAL A 35 -15.51 25.64 1.52
N GLY A 36 -14.85 26.70 1.04
CA GLY A 36 -15.19 27.42 -0.20
C GLY A 36 -15.13 26.55 -1.46
N TRP A 37 -14.22 25.56 -1.54
CA TRP A 37 -14.15 24.62 -2.67
C TRP A 37 -15.31 23.61 -2.66
N PHE A 38 -15.71 23.10 -1.49
CA PHE A 38 -16.90 22.23 -1.37
C PHE A 38 -18.21 22.97 -1.70
N THR A 39 -18.29 24.26 -1.38
CA THR A 39 -19.50 25.09 -1.56
C THR A 39 -19.54 25.88 -2.88
N ASN A 40 -18.57 25.68 -3.77
CA ASN A 40 -18.56 26.31 -5.08
C ASN A 40 -19.75 25.84 -5.94
N LYS A 41 -20.51 26.78 -6.50
CA LYS A 41 -21.75 26.47 -7.23
C LYS A 41 -21.53 25.85 -8.61
N ASP A 42 -20.42 26.19 -9.27
CA ASP A 42 -20.17 25.83 -10.67
C ASP A 42 -19.23 24.63 -10.78
N LYS A 43 -18.33 24.44 -9.80
CA LYS A 43 -17.30 23.41 -9.76
C LYS A 43 -17.06 22.89 -8.32
N PRO A 44 -18.06 22.35 -7.62
CA PRO A 44 -17.90 21.86 -6.26
C PRO A 44 -16.84 20.75 -6.19
N ALA A 45 -15.95 20.82 -5.20
CA ALA A 45 -14.98 19.77 -4.93
C ALA A 45 -15.65 18.54 -4.28
N ASN A 46 -15.30 17.34 -4.74
CA ASN A 46 -15.79 16.05 -4.23
C ASN A 46 -14.73 15.27 -3.42
N LEU A 47 -13.44 15.59 -3.62
CA LEU A 47 -12.31 15.15 -2.81
C LEU A 47 -11.42 16.37 -2.54
N VAL A 48 -11.03 16.58 -1.29
CA VAL A 48 -10.09 17.65 -0.92
C VAL A 48 -9.07 17.11 0.08
N MET A 49 -7.79 17.20 -0.32
CA MET A 49 -6.66 17.00 0.59
C MET A 49 -6.30 18.33 1.27
N LEU A 50 -6.05 18.31 2.57
CA LEU A 50 -5.64 19.46 3.39
C LEU A 50 -4.42 19.07 4.23
N TYR A 51 -3.38 19.90 4.19
CA TYR A 51 -2.09 19.64 4.83
C TYR A 51 -1.70 20.78 5.80
N PHE A 52 -1.08 20.40 6.92
CA PHE A 52 -0.52 21.30 7.93
C PHE A 52 0.87 20.79 8.36
N ASP A 53 1.80 21.72 8.56
CA ASP A 53 3.23 21.48 8.81
C ASP A 53 3.57 21.06 10.26
N GLU A 54 2.57 20.65 11.05
CA GLU A 54 2.67 20.45 12.51
C GLU A 54 1.88 19.20 12.92
N PRO A 55 2.29 18.46 13.97
CA PRO A 55 3.36 18.79 14.92
C PRO A 55 4.78 18.53 14.41
N ASP A 56 4.94 18.09 13.16
CA ASP A 56 6.23 17.70 12.56
C ASP A 56 7.34 18.76 12.69
N GLY A 57 7.10 20.00 12.26
CA GLY A 57 8.12 21.06 12.30
C GLY A 57 8.65 21.36 13.72
N HIS A 58 7.78 21.37 14.73
CA HIS A 58 8.22 21.42 16.13
C HIS A 58 8.80 20.09 16.62
N GLY A 59 8.39 18.97 16.06
CA GLY A 59 8.92 17.63 16.33
C GLY A 59 10.41 17.60 16.04
N HIS A 60 10.79 18.01 14.85
CA HIS A 60 12.18 18.24 14.46
C HIS A 60 12.90 19.22 15.40
N MET A 61 12.37 20.44 15.60
CA MET A 61 13.08 21.48 16.38
C MET A 61 13.31 21.16 17.86
N PHE A 62 12.41 20.41 18.51
CA PHE A 62 12.41 20.24 19.98
C PHE A 62 12.38 18.78 20.44
N GLY A 63 12.24 17.82 19.54
CA GLY A 63 12.02 16.41 19.84
C GLY A 63 10.55 16.08 20.23
N PRO A 64 10.08 14.85 19.94
CA PRO A 64 8.67 14.45 20.10
C PRO A 64 8.15 14.49 21.54
N ASN A 65 9.05 14.44 22.54
CA ASN A 65 8.70 14.41 23.96
C ASN A 65 8.72 15.81 24.63
N SER A 66 8.85 16.89 23.87
CA SER A 66 8.95 18.25 24.42
C SER A 66 7.59 18.88 24.76
N PRO A 67 7.52 19.81 25.73
CA PRO A 67 6.30 20.58 26.02
C PRO A 67 5.76 21.39 24.81
N ASN A 68 6.65 21.71 23.87
CA ASN A 68 6.32 22.39 22.61
C ASN A 68 5.38 21.52 21.75
N ILE A 69 5.54 20.20 21.76
CA ILE A 69 4.68 19.26 21.02
C ILE A 69 3.27 19.23 21.60
N SER A 70 3.11 19.20 22.92
CA SER A 70 1.79 19.33 23.57
C SER A 70 1.06 20.62 23.14
N THR A 71 1.81 21.70 22.90
CA THR A 71 1.26 22.98 22.41
C THR A 71 0.80 22.87 20.96
N GLN A 72 1.57 22.24 20.07
CA GLN A 72 1.15 22.05 18.67
C GLN A 72 0.03 21.01 18.52
N ILE A 73 -0.02 19.96 19.36
CA ILE A 73 -1.14 19.01 19.39
C ILE A 73 -2.44 19.73 19.75
N ALA A 74 -2.44 20.59 20.78
CA ALA A 74 -3.60 21.40 21.15
C ALA A 74 -4.03 22.38 20.04
N ARG A 75 -3.08 22.88 19.24
CA ARG A 75 -3.35 23.71 18.05
C ARG A 75 -3.95 22.89 16.89
N CYS A 76 -3.52 21.64 16.71
CA CYS A 76 -4.06 20.70 15.72
C CYS A 76 -5.49 20.26 16.07
N ASP A 77 -5.79 20.06 17.35
CA ASP A 77 -7.16 19.88 17.85
C ASP A 77 -8.02 21.13 17.57
N ALA A 78 -7.53 22.32 17.92
CA ALA A 78 -8.26 23.57 17.73
C ALA A 78 -8.61 23.85 16.25
N ILE A 79 -7.72 23.56 15.29
CA ILE A 79 -8.04 23.71 13.86
C ILE A 79 -8.92 22.59 13.33
N THR A 80 -8.81 21.37 13.87
CA THR A 80 -9.74 20.26 13.56
C THR A 80 -11.16 20.63 13.98
N ARG A 81 -11.32 21.18 15.19
CA ARG A 81 -12.59 21.74 15.65
C ARG A 81 -13.08 22.87 14.72
N TYR A 82 -12.22 23.82 14.36
CA TYR A 82 -12.62 24.91 13.46
C TYR A 82 -13.11 24.40 12.10
N LEU A 83 -12.45 23.38 11.52
CA LEU A 83 -12.92 22.70 10.31
C LEU A 83 -14.31 22.09 10.51
N LEU A 84 -14.54 21.38 11.61
CA LEU A 84 -15.85 20.79 11.91
C LEU A 84 -16.94 21.87 12.11
N ASP A 85 -16.62 22.97 12.77
CA ASP A 85 -17.53 24.10 13.00
C ASP A 85 -17.87 24.83 11.67
N GLN A 86 -16.89 25.03 10.76
CA GLN A 86 -17.16 25.58 9.42
C GLN A 86 -17.97 24.62 8.55
N LEU A 87 -17.70 23.31 8.60
CA LEU A 87 -18.48 22.30 7.87
C LEU A 87 -19.92 22.16 8.41
N ASP A 88 -20.16 22.45 9.69
CA ASP A 88 -21.52 22.54 10.26
C ASP A 88 -22.24 23.78 9.72
N HIS A 89 -21.56 24.93 9.72
CA HIS A 89 -22.11 26.20 9.25
C HIS A 89 -22.62 26.15 7.80
N VAL A 90 -21.93 25.40 6.92
CA VAL A 90 -22.38 25.17 5.52
C VAL A 90 -23.23 23.91 5.33
N GLY A 91 -23.61 23.22 6.41
CA GLY A 91 -24.50 22.05 6.37
C GLY A 91 -23.90 20.83 5.68
N LEU A 92 -22.58 20.64 5.77
CA LEU A 92 -21.82 19.53 5.16
C LEU A 92 -21.26 18.50 6.17
N LYS A 93 -21.17 18.86 7.46
CA LYS A 93 -20.61 18.01 8.54
C LYS A 93 -21.10 16.56 8.53
N GLU A 94 -22.42 16.34 8.51
CA GLU A 94 -23.03 15.00 8.49
C GLU A 94 -23.03 14.32 7.10
N LYS A 95 -22.48 14.97 6.07
CA LYS A 95 -22.45 14.50 4.66
C LYS A 95 -21.04 14.11 4.20
N ILE A 96 -20.00 14.69 4.80
CA ILE A 96 -18.60 14.44 4.47
C ILE A 96 -18.08 13.19 5.18
N ASN A 97 -17.17 12.48 4.52
CA ASN A 97 -16.31 11.50 5.18
C ASN A 97 -14.95 12.17 5.43
N LEU A 98 -14.70 12.54 6.68
CA LEU A 98 -13.47 13.17 7.12
C LEU A 98 -12.46 12.09 7.52
N PHE A 99 -11.22 12.25 7.04
CA PHE A 99 -10.06 11.48 7.46
C PHE A 99 -9.05 12.45 8.09
N ILE A 100 -8.52 12.09 9.26
CA ILE A 100 -7.43 12.79 9.92
C ILE A 100 -6.32 11.77 10.10
N LEU A 101 -5.18 12.00 9.45
CA LEU A 101 -4.07 11.07 9.39
C LEU A 101 -2.75 11.84 9.31
N SER A 102 -1.65 11.15 9.59
CA SER A 102 -0.31 11.62 9.22
C SER A 102 0.33 10.69 8.17
N ASP A 103 1.39 11.17 7.56
CA ASP A 103 2.33 10.43 6.70
C ASP A 103 3.21 9.49 7.52
N HIS A 104 3.76 9.97 8.65
CA HIS A 104 4.59 9.20 9.58
C HIS A 104 4.38 9.64 11.05
N GLY A 105 5.14 9.03 11.95
CA GLY A 105 5.42 9.52 13.30
C GLY A 105 6.79 10.22 13.40
N MET A 106 7.39 10.24 14.59
CA MET A 106 8.61 11.00 14.91
C MET A 106 9.38 10.32 16.06
N SER A 107 10.68 10.08 15.91
CA SER A 107 11.58 9.69 17.02
C SER A 107 12.40 10.87 17.51
N LYS A 108 13.08 10.70 18.65
CA LYS A 108 14.06 11.66 19.20
C LYS A 108 15.44 11.37 18.62
N VAL A 109 16.34 12.35 18.52
CA VAL A 109 17.77 12.12 18.23
C VAL A 109 18.63 12.94 19.16
N GLN A 110 19.72 12.35 19.66
CA GLN A 110 20.70 13.02 20.53
C GLN A 110 21.86 13.57 19.70
N MET A 111 22.08 14.89 19.75
CA MET A 111 23.06 15.56 18.90
C MET A 111 24.53 15.26 19.27
N ARG A 112 24.80 14.58 20.38
CA ARG A 112 26.13 14.06 20.75
C ARG A 112 26.49 12.75 20.03
N ASP A 113 25.48 12.01 19.56
CA ASP A 113 25.59 10.61 19.13
C ASP A 113 25.58 10.45 17.59
N ILE A 114 25.85 11.55 16.86
CA ILE A 114 25.75 11.64 15.40
C ILE A 114 26.86 10.86 14.69
N ILE A 115 26.48 10.08 13.68
CA ILE A 115 27.35 9.15 12.97
C ILE A 115 28.06 9.85 11.79
N ASP A 116 29.39 9.85 11.80
CA ASP A 116 30.21 10.37 10.70
C ASP A 116 30.68 9.23 9.78
N LEU A 117 30.12 9.15 8.57
CA LEU A 117 30.52 8.15 7.55
C LEU A 117 31.75 8.55 6.73
N SER A 118 32.24 9.79 6.84
CA SER A 118 33.34 10.31 6.02
C SER A 118 34.68 9.55 6.11
N PRO A 119 35.02 8.83 7.21
CA PRO A 119 36.20 7.95 7.25
C PRO A 119 36.13 6.73 6.31
N TRP A 120 34.95 6.39 5.78
CA TRP A 120 34.76 5.22 4.90
C TRP A 120 34.25 5.59 3.50
N VAL A 121 33.43 6.65 3.38
CA VAL A 121 32.83 7.07 2.12
C VAL A 121 32.67 8.59 2.07
N ASN A 122 33.05 9.23 0.96
CA ASN A 122 32.97 10.69 0.77
C ASN A 122 32.99 11.04 -0.74
N ASP A 123 32.89 12.33 -1.08
CA ASP A 123 32.74 12.82 -2.46
C ASP A 123 33.89 12.43 -3.42
N THR A 124 35.01 11.91 -2.90
CA THR A 124 36.11 11.39 -3.74
C THR A 124 35.85 9.96 -4.24
N ASN A 125 35.02 9.17 -3.56
CA ASN A 125 34.76 7.76 -3.89
C ASN A 125 33.28 7.40 -4.13
N ALA A 126 32.33 8.28 -3.79
CA ALA A 126 30.90 8.13 -4.09
C ALA A 126 30.22 9.49 -4.33
N LYS A 127 28.95 9.42 -4.74
CA LYS A 127 27.95 10.51 -4.60
C LYS A 127 26.89 10.09 -3.60
N PHE A 128 26.18 11.08 -3.06
CA PHE A 128 25.14 10.87 -2.04
C PHE A 128 23.76 11.35 -2.50
N GLY A 129 22.73 10.74 -1.93
CA GLY A 129 21.33 11.13 -2.00
C GLY A 129 20.63 10.81 -0.67
N GLY A 130 19.30 10.97 -0.65
CA GLY A 130 18.53 10.88 0.59
C GLY A 130 18.91 11.97 1.59
N GLY A 131 18.89 11.58 2.87
CA GLY A 131 19.15 12.40 4.04
C GLY A 131 18.88 11.59 5.30
N SER A 132 19.45 11.98 6.43
CA SER A 132 19.28 11.33 7.73
C SER A 132 17.80 10.98 8.01
N PRO A 133 17.47 9.74 8.46
CA PRO A 133 18.35 8.65 8.89
C PRO A 133 18.76 7.69 7.75
N THR A 134 18.59 8.07 6.49
CA THR A 134 18.77 7.22 5.30
C THR A 134 19.70 7.86 4.26
N ILE A 135 20.99 7.49 4.28
CA ILE A 135 21.96 7.97 3.29
C ILE A 135 21.98 7.02 2.10
N GLU A 136 21.55 7.52 0.95
CA GLU A 136 21.64 6.83 -0.33
C GLU A 136 23.06 7.01 -0.89
N ILE A 137 23.78 5.92 -1.13
CA ILE A 137 25.19 5.95 -1.54
C ILE A 137 25.31 5.39 -2.96
N PHE A 138 25.90 6.19 -3.85
CA PHE A 138 26.14 5.89 -5.26
C PHE A 138 27.65 5.87 -5.54
N PRO A 139 28.33 4.71 -5.39
CA PRO A 139 29.77 4.57 -5.59
C PRO A 139 30.26 5.01 -6.98
N ASN A 140 31.50 5.51 -7.03
CA ASN A 140 32.23 5.64 -8.28
C ASN A 140 32.51 4.25 -8.89
N GLN A 141 32.73 4.19 -10.21
CA GLN A 141 32.89 2.93 -10.94
C GLN A 141 33.97 2.03 -10.32
N GLY A 142 33.59 0.80 -9.94
CA GLY A 142 34.48 -0.17 -9.31
C GLY A 142 34.73 0.00 -7.80
N LYS A 143 34.04 0.95 -7.13
CA LYS A 143 34.19 1.19 -5.68
C LYS A 143 33.11 0.59 -4.78
N GLU A 144 32.08 -0.04 -5.35
CA GLU A 144 30.92 -0.53 -4.59
C GLU A 144 31.28 -1.56 -3.52
N ASP A 145 31.94 -2.67 -3.88
CA ASP A 145 32.31 -3.71 -2.90
C ASP A 145 33.32 -3.22 -1.85
N GLU A 146 34.22 -2.31 -2.23
CA GLU A 146 35.19 -1.67 -1.32
C GLU A 146 34.46 -0.85 -0.25
N ILE A 147 33.57 0.05 -0.68
CA ILE A 147 32.77 0.92 0.19
C ILE A 147 31.81 0.09 1.05
N TYR A 148 31.11 -0.88 0.46
CA TYR A 148 30.20 -1.76 1.19
C TYR A 148 30.94 -2.56 2.28
N GLN A 149 32.08 -3.17 1.97
CA GLN A 149 32.86 -3.90 2.98
C GLN A 149 33.41 -2.99 4.08
N MET A 150 33.79 -1.75 3.78
CA MET A 150 34.25 -0.79 4.77
C MET A 150 33.10 -0.35 5.70
N LEU A 151 31.95 -0.02 5.13
CA LEU A 151 30.76 0.39 5.86
C LEU A 151 30.16 -0.75 6.70
N SER A 152 30.08 -1.98 6.18
CA SER A 152 29.60 -3.14 6.94
C SER A 152 30.50 -3.46 8.14
N LYS A 153 31.83 -3.30 8.02
CA LYS A 153 32.77 -3.42 9.15
C LYS A 153 32.59 -2.29 10.17
N ALA A 154 32.23 -1.09 9.72
CA ALA A 154 31.93 0.04 10.59
C ALA A 154 30.61 -0.15 11.35
N ALA A 155 29.54 -0.55 10.65
CA ALA A 155 28.23 -0.86 11.22
C ALA A 155 28.31 -1.97 12.28
N ALA A 156 28.98 -3.09 11.97
CA ALA A 156 29.18 -4.19 12.92
C ALA A 156 30.02 -3.80 14.16
N LYS A 157 30.86 -2.77 14.06
CA LYS A 157 31.66 -2.25 15.19
C LYS A 157 30.90 -1.22 16.02
N LEU A 158 30.14 -0.34 15.38
CA LEU A 158 29.47 0.79 16.03
C LEU A 158 28.08 0.43 16.55
N THR A 159 27.37 -0.51 15.91
CA THR A 159 26.00 -0.95 16.25
C THR A 159 24.92 0.14 16.22
N THR A 160 25.24 1.34 15.72
CA THR A 160 24.33 2.49 15.61
C THR A 160 23.64 2.63 14.25
N PHE A 161 24.04 1.83 13.25
CA PHE A 161 23.45 1.84 11.91
C PHE A 161 23.61 0.48 11.22
N GLN A 162 22.87 0.29 10.13
CA GLN A 162 22.88 -0.87 9.26
C GLN A 162 23.21 -0.45 7.81
N VAL A 163 23.71 -1.39 7.01
CA VAL A 163 24.16 -1.13 5.63
C VAL A 163 23.68 -2.26 4.73
N PHE A 164 22.97 -1.90 3.66
CA PHE A 164 22.37 -2.84 2.72
C PHE A 164 22.93 -2.58 1.32
N LYS A 165 23.26 -3.64 0.57
CA LYS A 165 23.22 -3.55 -0.90
C LYS A 165 21.76 -3.55 -1.37
N LYS A 166 21.52 -3.06 -2.58
CA LYS A 166 20.20 -3.00 -3.23
C LYS A 166 19.45 -4.33 -3.20
N GLU A 167 20.13 -5.44 -3.50
CA GLU A 167 19.60 -6.80 -3.47
C GLU A 167 19.18 -7.27 -2.06
N ASP A 168 19.98 -6.92 -1.05
CA ASP A 168 19.83 -7.32 0.36
C ASP A 168 18.75 -6.53 1.12
N MET A 169 18.21 -5.46 0.54
CA MET A 169 17.15 -4.66 1.17
C MET A 169 15.91 -5.53 1.45
N PRO A 170 15.34 -5.48 2.68
CA PRO A 170 14.14 -6.23 3.06
C PRO A 170 13.00 -6.08 2.05
N GLU A 171 12.48 -7.21 1.56
CA GLU A 171 11.45 -7.22 0.50
C GLU A 171 10.18 -6.45 0.92
N ARG A 172 9.83 -6.49 2.21
CA ARG A 172 8.68 -5.78 2.80
C ARG A 172 8.75 -4.25 2.72
N TRP A 173 9.93 -3.66 2.48
CA TRP A 173 10.04 -2.23 2.21
C TRP A 173 9.59 -1.87 0.78
N HIS A 174 9.55 -2.86 -0.14
CA HIS A 174 9.31 -2.71 -1.58
C HIS A 174 10.20 -1.66 -2.29
N TYR A 175 11.27 -1.19 -1.62
CA TYR A 175 12.08 -0.04 -2.00
C TYR A 175 13.14 -0.36 -3.08
N LYS A 176 13.57 -1.62 -3.23
CA LYS A 176 14.68 -1.98 -4.14
C LYS A 176 14.35 -2.04 -5.64
N ASN A 177 13.09 -2.19 -5.99
CA ASN A 177 12.64 -2.43 -7.36
C ASN A 177 12.42 -1.11 -8.14
N ASN A 178 13.39 -0.20 -8.10
CA ASN A 178 13.36 1.07 -8.82
C ASN A 178 14.76 1.45 -9.37
N GLU A 179 14.81 2.20 -10.47
CA GLU A 179 16.08 2.74 -11.01
C GLU A 179 16.73 3.75 -10.04
N ARG A 180 15.92 4.45 -9.23
CA ARG A 180 16.40 5.47 -8.28
C ARG A 180 16.95 4.91 -6.97
N THR A 181 16.60 3.67 -6.60
CA THR A 181 17.14 3.04 -5.40
C THR A 181 18.67 2.96 -5.50
N PRO A 182 19.43 3.44 -4.50
CA PRO A 182 20.88 3.40 -4.53
C PRO A 182 21.45 1.97 -4.58
N PRO A 183 22.67 1.79 -5.09
CA PRO A 183 23.43 0.54 -4.94
C PRO A 183 23.68 0.16 -3.47
N ILE A 184 23.94 1.14 -2.61
CA ILE A 184 24.17 0.96 -1.17
C ILE A 184 23.29 1.95 -0.39
N LEU A 185 22.61 1.47 0.65
CA LEU A 185 21.88 2.31 1.62
C LEU A 185 22.51 2.15 3.01
N ALA A 186 22.81 3.27 3.67
CA ALA A 186 23.08 3.29 5.10
C ALA A 186 21.85 3.81 5.85
N LEU A 187 21.30 2.99 6.75
CA LEU A 187 20.14 3.30 7.59
C LEU A 187 20.60 3.39 9.04
N ALA A 188 20.44 4.56 9.67
CA ALA A 188 20.68 4.69 11.10
C ALA A 188 19.65 3.88 11.89
N ASN A 189 20.07 3.30 13.01
CA ASN A 189 19.14 2.67 13.95
C ASN A 189 18.30 3.76 14.62
N VAL A 190 17.12 3.40 15.14
CA VAL A 190 16.22 4.34 15.81
C VAL A 190 16.96 5.12 16.91
N ASP A 191 16.66 6.41 17.00
CA ASP A 191 17.31 7.44 17.81
C ASP A 191 18.72 7.92 17.37
N TYR A 192 19.28 7.38 16.29
CA TYR A 192 20.54 7.86 15.68
C TYR A 192 20.32 8.59 14.34
N ALA A 193 21.24 9.50 14.01
CA ALA A 193 21.29 10.16 12.71
C ALA A 193 22.74 10.28 12.21
N PHE A 194 22.90 10.61 10.94
CA PHE A 194 24.19 10.86 10.29
C PHE A 194 24.54 12.36 10.28
N LYS A 195 25.79 12.66 9.91
CA LYS A 195 26.42 13.99 10.02
C LYS A 195 25.77 15.11 9.18
N ASP A 196 25.01 14.76 8.14
CA ASP A 196 24.24 15.68 7.31
C ASP A 196 23.14 16.43 8.09
N ILE A 197 22.66 15.88 9.21
CA ILE A 197 21.71 16.57 10.11
C ILE A 197 22.21 17.95 10.55
N TRP A 198 23.53 18.16 10.64
CA TRP A 198 24.14 19.44 11.00
C TRP A 198 23.98 20.53 9.92
N ASP A 199 23.66 20.16 8.69
CA ASP A 199 23.25 21.10 7.63
C ASP A 199 21.75 21.42 7.69
N GLU A 200 20.91 20.43 8.01
CA GLU A 200 19.45 20.61 8.11
C GLU A 200 19.03 21.54 9.25
N ILE A 201 19.60 21.36 10.46
CA ILE A 201 19.25 22.15 11.65
C ILE A 201 19.57 23.65 11.52
N LYS A 202 20.34 24.08 10.51
CA LYS A 202 20.56 25.50 10.18
C LYS A 202 19.26 26.22 9.83
N TRP A 203 18.21 25.48 9.46
CA TRP A 203 16.88 26.02 9.27
C TRP A 203 16.18 26.36 10.61
N PHE A 204 16.53 25.68 11.72
CA PHE A 204 15.98 25.94 13.06
C PHE A 204 16.41 27.30 13.65
N GLU A 205 17.57 27.83 13.22
CA GLU A 205 18.05 29.17 13.61
C GLU A 205 17.02 30.27 13.28
N LYS A 206 16.23 30.08 12.21
CA LYS A 206 15.16 31.01 11.78
C LYS A 206 13.99 31.11 12.77
N TYR A 207 13.91 30.18 13.72
CA TYR A 207 12.92 30.10 14.79
C TYR A 207 13.55 30.38 16.17
N ASN A 208 14.77 30.92 16.19
CA ASN A 208 15.59 31.18 17.38
C ASN A 208 15.89 29.92 18.22
N VAL A 209 15.95 28.74 17.59
CA VAL A 209 16.28 27.47 18.24
C VAL A 209 17.77 27.17 18.07
N THR A 210 18.54 27.29 19.15
CA THR A 210 19.97 26.94 19.17
C THR A 210 20.15 25.47 19.49
N VAL A 211 20.73 24.71 18.56
CA VAL A 211 21.09 23.31 18.77
C VAL A 211 22.54 23.20 19.27
N THR A 212 22.77 22.32 20.24
CA THR A 212 24.10 21.98 20.78
C THR A 212 24.26 20.45 20.81
N PRO A 213 25.45 19.88 21.05
CA PRO A 213 25.59 18.44 21.24
C PRO A 213 24.73 17.86 22.37
N ASP A 214 24.36 18.67 23.38
CA ASP A 214 23.48 18.24 24.46
C ASP A 214 21.98 18.25 24.09
N SER A 215 21.61 18.86 22.97
CA SER A 215 20.21 18.98 22.51
C SER A 215 19.63 17.64 22.05
N THR A 216 18.32 17.50 22.28
CA THR A 216 17.48 16.50 21.63
C THR A 216 16.71 17.17 20.48
N ILE A 217 16.71 16.56 19.30
CA ILE A 217 15.87 16.97 18.15
C ILE A 217 14.88 15.85 17.81
N GLY A 218 14.02 16.07 16.82
CA GLY A 218 13.21 15.01 16.20
C GLY A 218 13.75 14.55 14.86
N LEU A 219 13.53 13.28 14.52
CA LEU A 219 13.78 12.72 13.19
C LEU A 219 12.80 11.58 12.84
N HIS A 220 12.51 11.41 11.56
CA HIS A 220 11.65 10.35 11.02
C HIS A 220 12.27 9.73 9.75
N GLY A 221 11.67 8.68 9.20
CA GLY A 221 12.21 7.94 8.04
C GLY A 221 12.96 6.64 8.39
N TYR A 222 12.89 6.21 9.65
CA TYR A 222 13.36 4.90 10.09
C TYR A 222 12.44 3.76 9.59
N ASP A 223 12.84 2.51 9.90
CA ASP A 223 12.10 1.31 9.56
C ASP A 223 10.64 1.32 10.07
N ASN A 224 9.72 0.92 9.19
CA ASN A 224 8.27 1.09 9.33
C ASN A 224 7.57 -0.01 10.14
N THR A 225 8.27 -1.06 10.62
CA THR A 225 7.62 -2.20 11.33
C THR A 225 8.25 -2.62 12.65
N ASP A 226 9.14 -1.85 13.27
CA ASP A 226 9.64 -2.22 14.60
C ASP A 226 8.51 -2.14 15.67
N GLY A 227 8.68 -2.84 16.80
CA GLY A 227 7.66 -3.08 17.81
C GLY A 227 7.15 -1.81 18.47
N ALA A 228 5.95 -1.36 18.08
CA ALA A 228 5.40 -0.04 18.42
C ALA A 228 6.33 1.12 17.97
N SER A 229 6.88 1.00 16.75
CA SER A 229 7.81 1.96 16.15
C SER A 229 7.31 3.41 16.28
N PRO A 230 8.20 4.36 16.65
CA PRO A 230 7.87 5.78 16.69
C PRO A 230 7.48 6.34 15.30
N MET A 231 7.65 5.59 14.22
CA MET A 231 7.24 5.95 12.86
C MET A 231 5.76 5.71 12.56
N TYR A 232 4.99 5.07 13.43
CA TYR A 232 3.57 4.78 13.18
C TYR A 232 2.73 6.07 13.08
N PRO A 233 2.04 6.34 11.95
CA PRO A 233 1.20 7.52 11.79
C PRO A 233 -0.12 7.39 12.56
N ILE A 234 -0.80 8.51 12.78
CA ILE A 234 -2.18 8.50 13.27
C ILE A 234 -3.18 8.17 12.15
N PHE A 235 -4.30 7.56 12.51
CA PHE A 235 -5.47 7.41 11.64
C PHE A 235 -6.77 7.51 12.43
N LEU A 236 -7.60 8.49 12.07
CA LEU A 236 -8.95 8.71 12.57
C LEU A 236 -9.86 8.98 11.38
N ALA A 237 -11.09 8.45 11.40
CA ALA A 237 -12.05 8.66 10.32
C ALA A 237 -13.48 8.78 10.87
N SER A 238 -14.31 9.61 10.24
CA SER A 238 -15.72 9.81 10.60
C SER A 238 -16.54 10.23 9.38
N GLY A 239 -17.73 9.66 9.20
CA GLY A 239 -18.60 10.01 8.09
C GLY A 239 -19.76 9.03 7.85
N PRO A 240 -20.66 9.32 6.91
CA PRO A 240 -21.83 8.49 6.63
C PRO A 240 -21.54 7.13 5.99
N LEU A 241 -20.34 6.92 5.40
CA LEU A 241 -19.94 5.65 4.77
C LEU A 241 -19.07 4.77 5.67
N LEU A 242 -18.72 5.23 6.88
CA LEU A 242 -17.75 4.60 7.77
C LEU A 242 -18.44 3.99 9.01
N LYS A 243 -17.87 2.92 9.59
CA LYS A 243 -18.37 2.35 10.83
C LYS A 243 -18.20 3.33 12.00
N LYS A 244 -19.26 3.48 12.79
CA LYS A 244 -19.26 4.37 13.97
C LYS A 244 -18.68 3.66 15.19
N SER A 245 -18.08 4.43 16.11
CA SER A 245 -17.59 3.95 17.42
C SER A 245 -16.69 2.70 17.37
N THR A 246 -15.93 2.52 16.29
CA THR A 246 -15.13 1.31 16.03
C THR A 246 -13.65 1.63 16.17
N ARG A 247 -12.93 0.86 16.98
CA ARG A 247 -11.45 0.80 16.95
C ARG A 247 -11.05 -0.34 16.02
N VAL A 248 -9.98 -0.14 15.25
CA VAL A 248 -9.43 -1.12 14.31
C VAL A 248 -7.97 -1.41 14.62
N ASP A 249 -7.47 -2.51 14.07
CA ASP A 249 -6.05 -2.87 14.14
C ASP A 249 -5.23 -2.11 13.09
N PRO A 250 -3.90 -1.99 13.24
CA PRO A 250 -3.05 -1.28 12.29
C PRO A 250 -3.12 -1.88 10.87
N PHE A 251 -3.11 -1.01 9.86
CA PHE A 251 -3.09 -1.37 8.44
C PHE A 251 -2.23 -0.39 7.65
N GLU A 252 -1.80 -0.78 6.45
CA GLU A 252 -0.88 0.03 5.65
C GLU A 252 -1.58 1.19 4.92
N ASN A 253 -0.96 2.38 4.95
CA ASN A 253 -1.53 3.59 4.33
C ASN A 253 -1.77 3.44 2.81
N ILE A 254 -1.02 2.58 2.11
CA ILE A 254 -1.20 2.27 0.68
C ILE A 254 -2.62 1.77 0.35
N HIS A 255 -3.32 1.17 1.31
CA HIS A 255 -4.70 0.69 1.12
C HIS A 255 -5.73 1.83 0.99
N LEU A 256 -5.44 3.03 1.51
CA LEU A 256 -6.37 4.16 1.53
C LEU A 256 -6.78 4.65 0.13
N PHE A 257 -5.90 4.50 -0.87
CA PHE A 257 -6.25 4.81 -2.26
C PHE A 257 -7.43 3.96 -2.76
N SER A 258 -7.42 2.66 -2.45
CA SER A 258 -8.53 1.74 -2.80
C SER A 258 -9.81 2.07 -2.03
N LEU A 259 -9.70 2.45 -0.75
CA LEU A 259 -10.83 2.89 0.08
C LEU A 259 -11.50 4.14 -0.51
N TRP A 260 -10.71 5.17 -0.84
CA TRP A 260 -11.25 6.42 -1.40
C TRP A 260 -11.82 6.24 -2.81
N CYS A 261 -11.23 5.36 -3.64
CA CYS A 261 -11.83 4.95 -4.91
C CYS A 261 -13.24 4.35 -4.71
N GLN A 262 -13.38 3.39 -3.79
CA GLN A 262 -14.68 2.77 -3.48
C GLN A 262 -15.71 3.81 -2.99
N MET A 263 -15.31 4.71 -2.07
CA MET A 263 -16.19 5.73 -1.50
C MET A 263 -16.62 6.80 -2.51
N LEU A 264 -15.74 7.15 -3.46
CA LEU A 264 -16.03 8.09 -4.55
C LEU A 264 -16.70 7.43 -5.76
N LYS A 265 -16.85 6.10 -5.76
CA LYS A 265 -17.36 5.28 -6.88
C LYS A 265 -16.51 5.45 -8.15
N LEU A 266 -15.20 5.41 -7.97
CA LEU A 266 -14.20 5.49 -9.04
C LEU A 266 -13.50 4.13 -9.18
N ASP A 267 -13.35 3.65 -10.41
CA ASP A 267 -12.51 2.49 -10.70
C ASP A 267 -11.02 2.84 -10.51
N PRO A 268 -10.24 2.04 -9.76
CA PRO A 268 -8.79 2.19 -9.73
C PRO A 268 -8.18 2.09 -11.14
N PRO A 269 -7.12 2.87 -11.45
CA PRO A 269 -6.60 2.97 -12.81
C PRO A 269 -5.92 1.67 -13.25
N THR A 270 -6.57 0.93 -14.13
CA THR A 270 -6.05 -0.31 -14.72
C THR A 270 -5.28 0.00 -16.01
N ALA A 271 -3.97 -0.28 -16.00
CA ALA A 271 -3.14 -0.24 -17.21
C ALA A 271 -2.08 -1.36 -17.14
N PRO A 272 -1.62 -1.93 -18.28
CA PRO A 272 -0.82 -3.16 -18.28
C PRO A 272 0.46 -3.13 -17.44
N ASN A 273 1.05 -1.94 -17.25
CA ASN A 273 2.29 -1.74 -16.47
C ASN A 273 2.06 -0.87 -15.22
N LEU A 274 0.82 -0.71 -14.76
CA LEU A 274 0.48 0.08 -13.57
C LEU A 274 0.06 -0.82 -12.41
N VAL A 275 1.01 -1.15 -11.54
CA VAL A 275 0.69 -1.68 -10.22
C VAL A 275 0.10 -0.54 -9.39
N THR A 276 -1.13 -0.71 -8.91
CA THR A 276 -1.72 0.13 -7.85
C THR A 276 -1.45 -0.57 -6.51
N PRO A 277 -0.63 -0.01 -5.60
CA PRO A 277 -0.37 -0.64 -4.30
C PRO A 277 -1.61 -0.72 -3.41
N GLY A 278 -1.62 -1.71 -2.51
CA GLY A 278 -2.70 -1.94 -1.54
C GLY A 278 -3.91 -2.69 -2.11
N SER A 279 -4.93 -2.84 -1.27
CA SER A 279 -6.16 -3.57 -1.61
C SER A 279 -7.35 -3.05 -0.81
N LEU A 280 -8.52 -2.95 -1.46
CA LEU A 280 -9.78 -2.63 -0.77
C LEU A 280 -10.07 -3.65 0.34
N ARG A 281 -9.79 -4.95 0.13
CA ARG A 281 -10.08 -6.02 1.09
C ARG A 281 -9.45 -5.79 2.47
N SER A 282 -8.27 -5.16 2.52
CA SER A 282 -7.60 -4.85 3.78
C SER A 282 -8.32 -3.78 4.62
N VAL A 283 -9.10 -2.91 3.98
CA VAL A 283 -9.73 -1.71 4.58
C VAL A 283 -11.25 -1.64 4.39
N GLU A 284 -11.86 -2.61 3.70
CA GLU A 284 -13.31 -2.79 3.57
C GLU A 284 -13.99 -2.90 4.93
N HIS A 285 -13.28 -3.44 5.93
CA HIS A 285 -13.76 -3.52 7.31
C HIS A 285 -14.06 -2.15 7.96
N LEU A 286 -13.48 -1.05 7.45
CA LEU A 286 -13.75 0.33 7.88
C LEU A 286 -15.11 0.85 7.42
N LEU A 287 -15.63 0.32 6.30
CA LEU A 287 -16.86 0.78 5.68
C LEU A 287 -18.09 0.29 6.44
N ALA A 288 -19.12 1.13 6.52
CA ALA A 288 -20.43 0.75 7.05
C ALA A 288 -21.14 -0.22 6.10
N ASP A 289 -21.99 -1.10 6.63
CA ASP A 289 -22.60 -2.20 5.84
C ASP A 289 -23.51 -1.67 4.71
N ASN A 290 -24.07 -0.47 4.88
CA ASN A 290 -24.88 0.24 3.87
C ASN A 290 -24.07 1.12 2.89
N SER A 291 -22.73 1.13 2.97
CA SER A 291 -21.86 1.91 2.07
C SER A 291 -21.92 1.46 0.60
N GLY A 292 -22.40 0.23 0.37
CA GLY A 292 -22.54 -0.38 -0.95
C GLY A 292 -21.22 -0.99 -1.41
N SER A 293 -20.97 -2.25 -1.04
CA SER A 293 -20.03 -3.10 -1.77
C SER A 293 -20.52 -3.21 -3.22
N GLY A 294 -19.74 -2.66 -4.14
CA GLY A 294 -20.11 -2.50 -5.56
C GLY A 294 -20.15 -3.79 -6.38
N THR A 295 -20.15 -4.95 -5.72
CA THR A 295 -20.27 -6.27 -6.34
C THR A 295 -21.69 -6.47 -6.87
N SER A 296 -21.94 -5.90 -8.05
CA SER A 296 -23.15 -6.16 -8.82
C SER A 296 -23.36 -7.66 -8.93
N THR A 297 -24.44 -8.16 -8.33
CA THR A 297 -24.84 -9.57 -8.42
C THR A 297 -25.45 -9.90 -9.79
N ALA A 298 -25.74 -8.90 -10.62
CA ALA A 298 -26.31 -9.06 -11.96
C ALA A 298 -25.49 -10.00 -12.88
N PRO A 299 -24.16 -9.89 -13.05
CA PRO A 299 -23.36 -10.87 -13.80
C PRO A 299 -23.45 -12.29 -13.23
N TYR A 300 -23.48 -12.47 -11.90
CA TYR A 300 -23.65 -13.78 -11.27
C TYR A 300 -25.05 -14.35 -11.56
N LEU A 301 -26.10 -13.56 -11.35
CA LEU A 301 -27.49 -13.93 -11.62
C LEU A 301 -27.73 -14.22 -13.11
N ALA A 302 -27.13 -13.44 -14.01
CA ALA A 302 -27.19 -13.67 -15.46
C ALA A 302 -26.47 -14.96 -15.87
N THR A 303 -25.31 -15.26 -15.25
CA THR A 303 -24.58 -16.52 -15.48
C THR A 303 -25.38 -17.71 -14.97
N VAL A 304 -26.00 -17.62 -13.79
CA VAL A 304 -26.90 -18.65 -13.25
C VAL A 304 -28.13 -18.84 -14.14
N LEU A 305 -28.78 -17.75 -14.60
CA LEU A 305 -29.90 -17.84 -15.55
C LEU A 305 -29.48 -18.53 -16.85
N LEU A 306 -28.32 -18.16 -17.41
CA LEU A 306 -27.79 -18.75 -18.64
C LEU A 306 -27.56 -20.26 -18.48
N VAL A 307 -26.95 -20.69 -17.37
CA VAL A 307 -26.75 -22.12 -17.05
C VAL A 307 -28.09 -22.84 -16.89
N VAL A 308 -29.07 -22.25 -16.19
CA VAL A 308 -30.41 -22.84 -16.04
C VAL A 308 -31.14 -22.95 -17.38
N VAL A 309 -31.03 -21.95 -18.26
CA VAL A 309 -31.62 -21.99 -19.62
C VAL A 309 -30.93 -23.02 -20.50
N ILE A 310 -29.60 -23.17 -20.43
CA ILE A 310 -28.86 -24.21 -21.15
C ILE A 310 -29.27 -25.60 -20.65
N LEU A 311 -29.29 -25.85 -19.34
CA LEU A 311 -29.71 -27.13 -18.78
C LEU A 311 -31.16 -27.46 -19.12
N GLY A 312 -32.07 -26.49 -18.97
CA GLY A 312 -33.48 -26.63 -19.31
C GLY A 312 -33.73 -26.92 -20.80
N SER A 313 -32.98 -26.26 -21.70
CA SER A 313 -33.08 -26.52 -23.15
C SER A 313 -32.46 -27.86 -23.56
N VAL A 314 -31.37 -28.30 -22.93
CA VAL A 314 -30.82 -29.67 -23.12
C VAL A 314 -31.84 -30.73 -22.68
N ILE A 315 -32.46 -30.56 -21.50
CA ILE A 315 -33.51 -31.47 -21.01
C ILE A 315 -34.71 -31.47 -21.97
N PHE A 316 -35.15 -30.31 -22.45
CA PHE A 316 -36.26 -30.20 -23.41
C PHE A 316 -35.94 -30.87 -24.75
N ILE A 317 -34.71 -30.74 -25.26
CA ILE A 317 -34.24 -31.43 -26.47
C ILE A 317 -34.22 -32.94 -26.26
N LEU A 318 -33.77 -33.44 -25.10
CA LEU A 318 -33.79 -34.87 -24.78
C LEU A 318 -35.23 -35.41 -24.69
N VAL A 319 -36.14 -34.69 -24.04
CA VAL A 319 -37.57 -35.07 -23.96
C VAL A 319 -38.22 -35.07 -25.34
N ILE A 320 -37.91 -34.12 -26.22
CA ILE A 320 -38.33 -34.15 -27.62
C ILE A 320 -37.70 -35.35 -28.36
N TYR A 321 -36.42 -35.63 -28.14
CA TYR A 321 -35.73 -36.72 -28.83
C TYR A 321 -36.27 -38.11 -28.43
N GLU A 322 -36.66 -38.33 -27.18
CA GLU A 322 -37.34 -39.58 -26.79
C GLU A 322 -38.75 -39.66 -27.40
N ASN A 323 -39.58 -38.62 -27.26
CA ASN A 323 -40.97 -38.64 -27.72
C ASN A 323 -41.10 -38.69 -29.27
N PHE A 324 -40.21 -38.02 -30.01
CA PHE A 324 -40.24 -37.99 -31.48
C PHE A 324 -39.25 -38.97 -32.14
N GLY A 325 -38.18 -39.37 -31.47
CA GLY A 325 -37.28 -40.43 -31.96
C GLY A 325 -37.97 -41.79 -32.06
N GLY A 326 -38.92 -42.07 -31.16
CA GLY A 326 -39.82 -43.22 -31.25
C GLY A 326 -40.70 -43.20 -32.51
N LEU A 327 -41.18 -42.01 -32.92
CA LEU A 327 -42.02 -41.83 -34.11
C LEU A 327 -41.24 -42.04 -35.42
N ILE A 328 -39.96 -41.66 -35.48
CA ILE A 328 -39.14 -41.84 -36.69
C ILE A 328 -38.90 -43.34 -36.97
N ARG A 329 -38.64 -44.15 -35.93
CA ARG A 329 -38.43 -45.60 -36.09
C ARG A 329 -39.66 -46.40 -36.51
N LEU A 330 -40.88 -45.85 -36.42
CA LEU A 330 -42.09 -46.54 -36.90
C LEU A 330 -42.33 -46.39 -38.41
N ARG A 331 -41.60 -45.53 -39.13
CA ARG A 331 -41.95 -45.18 -40.52
C ARG A 331 -41.30 -46.02 -41.63
N GLU A 332 -40.33 -46.88 -41.30
CA GLU A 332 -39.63 -47.73 -42.30
C GLU A 332 -40.12 -49.19 -42.35
N LEU A 333 -41.05 -49.61 -41.47
CA LEU A 333 -41.38 -51.03 -41.29
C LEU A 333 -42.62 -51.56 -42.03
N ILE A 334 -43.30 -50.77 -42.87
CA ILE A 334 -44.61 -51.14 -43.45
C ILE A 334 -44.71 -50.92 -44.98
N SER A 335 -44.68 -52.05 -45.70
CA SER A 335 -45.31 -52.29 -47.03
C SER A 335 -44.56 -51.81 -48.31
N PRO A 336 -44.85 -52.35 -49.53
CA PRO A 336 -43.94 -53.37 -50.07
C PRO A 336 -43.65 -53.39 -51.60
N ILE A 337 -42.49 -53.97 -51.94
CA ILE A 337 -42.20 -54.83 -53.10
C ILE A 337 -42.64 -54.37 -54.52
N THR A 338 -41.64 -54.14 -55.38
CA THR A 338 -41.67 -54.69 -56.76
C THR A 338 -40.24 -54.99 -57.26
N ARG A 339 -40.11 -55.78 -58.34
CA ARG A 339 -38.83 -56.25 -58.92
C ARG A 339 -38.19 -55.11 -59.79
N SER A 340 -36.91 -55.11 -60.20
CA SER A 340 -35.98 -56.23 -60.43
C SER A 340 -34.49 -55.83 -60.57
N ARG A 341 -33.59 -56.82 -60.36
CA ARG A 341 -32.29 -57.07 -61.05
C ARG A 341 -31.09 -56.09 -60.93
N ASN A 342 -29.97 -56.70 -60.50
CA ASN A 342 -28.60 -56.65 -61.04
C ASN A 342 -27.49 -55.73 -60.44
N SER A 343 -26.37 -56.41 -60.14
CA SER A 343 -24.94 -56.06 -60.33
C SER A 343 -24.22 -54.95 -59.52
N GLN A 344 -23.22 -55.42 -58.73
CA GLN A 344 -21.85 -54.89 -58.58
C GLN A 344 -21.61 -53.50 -57.89
N SER A 345 -20.46 -53.20 -57.27
CA SER A 345 -19.39 -54.02 -56.65
C SER A 345 -18.32 -53.15 -55.92
N SER A 346 -17.74 -53.65 -54.81
CA SER A 346 -16.54 -53.10 -54.11
C SER A 346 -16.71 -51.70 -53.47
N ARG A 347 -15.89 -51.16 -52.55
CA ARG A 347 -14.63 -51.52 -51.83
C ARG A 347 -14.73 -50.77 -50.44
N ARG A 348 -14.23 -51.23 -49.28
CA ARG A 348 -12.82 -51.25 -48.77
C ARG A 348 -12.06 -49.93 -48.95
N ASP A 349 -11.25 -49.41 -48.03
CA ASP A 349 -10.61 -49.94 -46.79
C ASP A 349 -10.93 -49.03 -45.57
N THR A 350 -10.71 -49.28 -44.25
CA THR A 350 -9.66 -49.94 -43.42
C THR A 350 -8.29 -49.22 -43.37
N THR A 351 -7.57 -49.11 -42.22
CA THR A 351 -7.86 -49.53 -40.82
C THR A 351 -7.82 -48.33 -39.83
N GLN A 352 -7.04 -48.14 -38.74
CA GLN A 352 -6.01 -48.90 -37.98
C GLN A 352 -5.92 -48.42 -36.50
N TYR A 353 -4.93 -48.87 -35.73
CA TYR A 353 -4.72 -48.67 -34.27
C TYR A 353 -3.22 -48.74 -33.92
N ARG A 354 -2.72 -48.06 -32.87
CA ARG A 354 -2.16 -48.69 -31.63
C ARG A 354 -1.55 -47.72 -30.59
N PRO A 355 -1.55 -48.09 -29.28
CA PRO A 355 -0.89 -47.38 -28.16
C PRO A 355 0.20 -48.24 -27.47
N LEU A 356 0.73 -47.79 -26.30
CA LEU A 356 1.21 -48.47 -25.05
C LEU A 356 1.59 -47.31 -24.05
N SER A 357 1.39 -47.28 -22.72
CA SER A 357 1.73 -48.18 -21.58
C SER A 357 3.24 -48.10 -21.17
N GLU A 358 3.75 -48.28 -19.94
CA GLU A 358 3.33 -48.66 -18.54
C GLU A 358 4.46 -48.14 -17.56
N LEU A 359 4.61 -48.28 -16.22
CA LEU A 359 4.01 -49.02 -15.06
C LEU A 359 4.57 -48.43 -13.70
N ALA A 360 3.84 -48.55 -12.57
CA ALA A 360 4.27 -48.56 -11.13
C ALA A 360 4.91 -47.28 -10.48
N GLU A 361 4.61 -46.83 -9.24
CA GLU A 361 4.42 -47.48 -7.90
C GLU A 361 5.74 -48.03 -7.28
N GLU A 362 6.08 -47.95 -5.98
CA GLU A 362 5.39 -47.68 -4.68
C GLU A 362 6.28 -46.72 -3.79
N SER A 363 6.37 -46.57 -2.44
CA SER A 363 5.92 -47.22 -1.18
C SER A 363 5.81 -46.20 0.03
N GLU A 364 6.03 -46.58 1.30
CA GLU A 364 5.66 -45.84 2.55
C GLU A 364 6.80 -45.55 3.60
N GLU A 365 6.39 -44.96 4.75
CA GLU A 365 6.88 -45.09 6.15
C GLU A 365 7.87 -44.09 6.84
N SER A 366 7.70 -43.99 8.17
CA SER A 366 8.40 -43.15 9.17
C SER A 366 8.39 -43.87 10.54
N PRO A 367 9.35 -43.66 11.47
CA PRO A 367 9.02 -42.85 12.67
C PRO A 367 10.22 -42.12 13.34
N GLU A 368 10.05 -41.84 14.64
CA GLU A 368 10.85 -41.09 15.65
C GLU A 368 12.26 -41.71 15.94
N GLU A 369 13.16 -41.23 16.83
CA GLU A 369 13.00 -40.56 18.13
C GLU A 369 14.34 -39.98 18.70
N SER A 370 14.28 -38.99 19.62
CA SER A 370 15.25 -38.74 20.73
C SER A 370 16.67 -38.17 20.38
N ASP A 371 17.52 -37.59 21.26
CA ASP A 371 17.39 -36.90 22.58
C ASP A 371 18.61 -35.97 22.79
N ASN A 372 18.43 -34.77 23.40
CA ASN A 372 19.25 -34.26 24.52
C ASN A 372 18.85 -32.86 25.04
N ARG A 373 18.41 -32.81 26.30
CA ARG A 373 19.02 -32.13 27.48
C ARG A 373 20.11 -31.05 27.22
N THR A 374 20.26 -29.95 27.99
CA THR A 374 19.79 -29.65 29.36
C THR A 374 19.89 -28.15 29.74
N SER A 375 18.92 -27.63 30.51
CA SER A 375 19.08 -26.61 31.58
C SER A 375 19.54 -25.17 31.19
N SER A 376 19.37 -24.09 31.99
CA SER A 376 18.65 -23.90 33.27
C SER A 376 18.05 -22.47 33.35
N ALA A 377 17.05 -22.28 34.20
CA ALA A 377 16.28 -21.03 34.32
C ALA A 377 17.02 -19.87 35.00
N ARG A 378 16.59 -18.62 34.70
CA ARG A 378 16.49 -17.56 35.71
C ARG A 378 15.47 -16.46 35.38
N THR A 379 14.76 -16.01 36.41
CA THR A 379 13.78 -14.92 36.47
C THR A 379 13.83 -14.32 37.88
N PRO A 380 13.18 -13.19 38.20
CA PRO A 380 13.26 -11.89 37.53
C PRO A 380 13.44 -10.73 38.57
N ARG A 381 13.34 -9.47 38.13
CA ARG A 381 13.05 -8.24 38.91
C ARG A 381 13.90 -7.93 40.16
N VAL A 382 14.57 -6.77 40.12
CA VAL A 382 14.06 -5.59 40.84
C VAL A 382 13.73 -4.53 39.79
#